data_AF-A0A6T8NSZ9-F1
#
_entry.id   AF-A0A6T8NSZ9-F1
#
_cell.length_a   1.000
_cell.length_b   1.000
_cell.length_c   1.000
_cell.angle_alpha   90.00
_cell.angle_beta   90.00
_cell.angle_gamma   90.00
#
_symmetry.space_group_name_H-M   'P 1'
#
loop_
_entity.id
_entity.type
_entity.pdbx_description
1 polymer ?
#
loop_
_entity_poly.entity_id
_entity_poly.type
_entity_poly.pdbx_seq_one_letter_code
_entity_poly.pdbx_strand_id
1 'polypeptide(L)'
;MIKTTVAISIMTKLCVVTLIISILAPLLVNATEDDYQLKSAQHKSLLVAVGCFWCGEQAFEQYAPGVVEAVSGYAGTDGIENPTYRNHPGHFEVVLVEYDPTKTSYQVLIDYAWKNSDPFNGNGQFCDYGPSYKPAIFYDNDEEREIAERYVQETVLPNYPTWKEKDLQIPLLPRPTFWTAETYHQNYYIKNPGDYGYYKNACGRPQRLKDVWGKDVYDCYHNLEPSCFENVTNASGNVVEAELNTKGAEEPEAALLPRKYWITIGAIGTALVVIMVSFLVVKKRGEDNKSKQSMELK
;
A
#
# COMPACT_ATOMS: atom_id res chain seq x y z
N MET A 1 -38.53 65.92 47.86
CA MET A 1 -37.34 65.41 48.58
C MET A 1 -37.69 64.00 49.06
N ILE A 2 -37.01 62.89 48.79
CA ILE A 2 -35.86 62.50 47.97
C ILE A 2 -36.22 61.05 47.57
N LYS A 3 -36.48 60.81 46.28
CA LYS A 3 -36.54 59.47 45.67
C LYS A 3 -35.16 59.20 45.08
N THR A 4 -34.18 58.83 45.90
CA THR A 4 -32.83 58.53 45.36
C THR A 4 -32.00 57.64 46.29
N THR A 5 -32.44 56.41 46.57
CA THR A 5 -31.55 55.43 47.23
C THR A 5 -31.82 53.99 46.80
N VAL A 6 -32.12 53.77 45.52
CA VAL A 6 -32.16 52.42 44.92
C VAL A 6 -31.40 52.49 43.59
N ALA A 7 -30.07 52.54 43.63
CA ALA A 7 -29.27 52.48 42.40
C ALA A 7 -27.80 52.07 42.59
N ILE A 8 -27.36 51.66 43.78
CA ILE A 8 -25.93 51.34 44.02
C ILE A 8 -25.80 50.08 44.88
N SER A 9 -26.32 48.95 44.40
CA SER A 9 -25.92 47.63 44.96
C SER A 9 -26.29 46.43 44.06
N ILE A 10 -26.47 46.63 42.75
CA ILE A 10 -26.75 45.51 41.80
C ILE A 10 -25.81 45.53 40.58
N MET A 11 -24.97 46.56 40.42
CA MET A 11 -24.04 46.68 39.28
C MET A 11 -22.67 46.02 39.47
N THR A 12 -22.41 45.32 40.59
CA THR A 12 -21.06 44.75 40.86
C THR A 12 -21.04 43.22 41.00
N LYS A 13 -22.16 42.54 40.74
CA LYS A 13 -22.21 41.06 40.69
C LYS A 13 -22.68 40.48 39.35
N LEU A 14 -22.83 41.32 38.33
CA LEU A 14 -23.23 40.92 36.97
C LEU A 14 -22.16 41.22 35.91
N CYS A 15 -20.88 41.28 36.32
CA CYS A 15 -19.74 41.47 35.41
C CYS A 15 -18.62 40.43 35.57
N VAL A 16 -18.78 39.42 36.45
CA VAL A 16 -17.76 38.37 36.65
C VAL A 16 -18.17 37.01 36.07
N VAL A 17 -19.38 36.89 35.51
CA VAL A 17 -19.85 35.64 34.86
C VAL A 17 -19.90 35.74 33.33
N THR A 18 -19.53 36.88 32.75
CA THR A 18 -19.49 37.12 31.30
C THR A 18 -18.09 37.44 30.79
N LEU A 19 -17.07 36.74 31.32
CA LEU A 19 -15.71 36.81 30.79
C LEU A 19 -14.94 35.48 30.89
N ILE A 20 -15.61 34.35 30.63
CA ILE A 20 -14.96 33.07 30.29
C ILE A 20 -15.75 32.39 29.15
N ILE A 21 -16.01 33.13 28.07
CA ILE A 21 -16.49 32.55 26.80
C ILE A 21 -15.69 33.17 25.64
N SER A 22 -14.38 33.21 25.80
CA SER A 22 -13.49 33.74 24.76
C SER A 22 -12.10 33.16 24.96
N ILE A 23 -11.94 31.90 24.59
CA ILE A 23 -10.82 31.27 23.84
C ILE A 23 -11.10 29.75 23.89
N LEU A 24 -12.06 29.32 23.07
CA LEU A 24 -12.01 27.99 22.48
C LEU A 24 -12.55 28.18 21.07
N ALA A 25 -11.83 28.98 20.28
CA ALA A 25 -11.94 28.82 18.84
C ALA A 25 -11.48 27.39 18.57
N PRO A 26 -12.32 26.49 18.03
CA PRO A 26 -11.77 25.27 17.48
C PRO A 26 -10.69 25.72 16.49
N LEU A 27 -9.49 25.16 16.61
CA LEU A 27 -8.52 25.18 15.53
C LEU A 27 -9.24 24.56 14.34
N LEU A 28 -9.85 25.42 13.52
CA LEU A 28 -10.30 25.05 12.19
C LEU A 28 -9.01 24.77 11.44
N VAL A 29 -8.55 23.53 11.50
CA VAL A 29 -7.71 22.98 10.46
C VAL A 29 -8.51 23.20 9.20
N ASN A 30 -8.09 24.14 8.36
CA ASN A 30 -8.54 24.19 6.98
C ASN A 30 -8.05 22.87 6.35
N ALA A 31 -8.84 21.81 6.50
CA ALA A 31 -8.64 20.61 5.73
C ALA A 31 -8.91 21.02 4.28
N THR A 32 -7.85 21.10 3.50
CA THR A 32 -7.97 21.12 2.04
C THR A 32 -8.78 19.89 1.65
N GLU A 33 -9.84 20.08 0.87
CA GLU A 33 -10.62 18.95 0.35
C GLU A 33 -9.75 18.11 -0.59
N ASP A 34 -10.04 16.80 -0.65
CA ASP A 34 -9.39 15.89 -1.59
C ASP A 34 -9.56 16.41 -3.03
N ASP A 35 -8.52 16.30 -3.86
CA ASP A 35 -8.59 16.69 -5.27
C ASP A 35 -9.29 15.65 -6.16
N TYR A 36 -9.69 14.53 -5.57
CA TYR A 36 -10.45 13.45 -6.20
C TYR A 36 -11.93 13.52 -5.85
N GLN A 37 -12.77 13.35 -6.86
CA GLN A 37 -14.23 13.35 -6.71
C GLN A 37 -14.76 11.94 -6.98
N LEU A 38 -15.51 11.40 -6.02
CA LEU A 38 -16.15 10.09 -6.18
C LEU A 38 -17.10 10.11 -7.39
N LYS A 39 -17.15 9.01 -8.13
CA LYS A 39 -18.01 8.84 -9.31
C LYS A 39 -19.49 8.83 -8.96
N SER A 40 -19.85 8.57 -7.70
CA SER A 40 -21.22 8.61 -7.20
C SER A 40 -21.29 9.08 -5.75
N ALA A 41 -22.30 9.87 -5.41
CA ALA A 41 -22.56 10.32 -4.04
C ALA A 41 -22.96 9.19 -3.07
N GLN A 42 -23.27 8.00 -3.59
CA GLN A 42 -23.57 6.81 -2.79
C GLN A 42 -22.31 5.99 -2.48
N HIS A 43 -21.22 6.21 -3.22
CA HIS A 43 -19.97 5.51 -2.98
C HIS A 43 -19.29 6.06 -1.72
N LYS A 44 -18.40 5.24 -1.16
CA LYS A 44 -17.53 5.61 -0.05
C LYS A 44 -16.07 5.43 -0.48
N SER A 45 -15.14 5.94 0.32
CA SER A 45 -13.71 5.75 0.06
C SER A 45 -12.98 5.19 1.28
N LEU A 46 -11.95 4.40 1.02
CA LEU A 46 -10.94 4.00 1.99
C LEU A 46 -9.60 4.59 1.54
N LEU A 47 -8.82 5.16 2.46
CA LEU A 47 -7.46 5.62 2.17
C LEU A 47 -6.45 4.74 2.91
N VAL A 48 -5.50 4.17 2.18
CA VAL A 48 -4.49 3.26 2.74
C VAL A 48 -3.12 3.44 2.10
N ALA A 49 -2.08 3.25 2.90
CA ALA A 49 -0.70 3.08 2.44
C ALA A 49 -0.28 1.61 2.62
N VAL A 50 0.11 0.96 1.52
CA VAL A 50 0.51 -0.47 1.50
C VAL A 50 1.87 -0.65 0.81
N GLY A 51 2.74 0.36 0.97
CA GLY A 51 3.99 0.49 0.22
C GLY A 51 3.76 1.19 -1.12
N CYS A 52 4.44 0.71 -2.17
CA CYS A 52 4.24 1.21 -3.52
C CYS A 52 2.76 1.19 -3.93
N PHE A 53 2.25 2.36 -4.30
CA PHE A 53 0.84 2.53 -4.68
C PHE A 53 0.43 1.78 -5.96
N TRP A 54 1.36 1.37 -6.82
CA TRP A 54 1.05 0.59 -8.03
C TRP A 54 0.59 -0.80 -7.66
N CYS A 55 1.22 -1.37 -6.62
CA CYS A 55 0.81 -2.64 -6.07
C CYS A 55 -0.48 -2.52 -5.28
N GLY A 56 -0.70 -1.41 -4.59
CA GLY A 56 -1.97 -1.14 -3.91
C GLY A 56 -3.14 -0.98 -4.90
N GLU A 57 -2.96 -0.21 -5.97
CA GLU A 57 -3.96 -0.03 -7.03
C GLU A 57 -4.38 -1.38 -7.62
N GLN A 58 -3.41 -2.20 -8.03
CA GLN A 58 -3.71 -3.56 -8.51
C GLN A 58 -4.46 -4.39 -7.45
N ALA A 59 -4.01 -4.34 -6.19
CA ALA A 59 -4.57 -5.15 -5.12
C ALA A 59 -6.07 -4.91 -4.94
N PHE A 60 -6.48 -3.64 -4.96
CA PHE A 60 -7.88 -3.27 -4.77
C PHE A 60 -8.71 -3.42 -6.04
N GLU A 61 -8.17 -3.12 -7.22
CA GLU A 61 -8.95 -3.20 -8.46
C GLU A 61 -9.19 -4.63 -8.90
N GLN A 62 -8.13 -5.43 -8.98
CA GLN A 62 -8.26 -6.79 -9.52
C GLN A 62 -8.89 -7.76 -8.54
N TYR A 63 -8.61 -7.61 -7.24
CA TYR A 63 -8.92 -8.66 -6.27
C TYR A 63 -9.95 -8.24 -5.22
N ALA A 64 -10.09 -6.95 -4.88
CA ALA A 64 -11.05 -6.56 -3.85
C ALA A 64 -12.47 -6.40 -4.43
N PRO A 65 -13.48 -7.11 -3.89
CA PRO A 65 -14.85 -7.04 -4.39
C PRO A 65 -15.52 -5.72 -4.01
N GLY A 66 -16.42 -5.25 -4.87
CA GLY A 66 -17.19 -4.02 -4.74
C GLY A 66 -16.38 -2.72 -4.90
N VAL A 67 -15.10 -2.82 -5.24
CA VAL A 67 -14.25 -1.66 -5.58
C VAL A 67 -14.67 -1.13 -6.95
N VAL A 68 -14.83 0.19 -7.04
CA VAL A 68 -15.22 0.93 -8.25
C VAL A 68 -14.02 1.61 -8.92
N GLU A 69 -13.06 2.05 -8.12
CA GLU A 69 -11.81 2.66 -8.58
C GLU A 69 -10.77 2.58 -7.47
N ALA A 70 -9.49 2.42 -7.82
CA ALA A 70 -8.38 2.70 -6.93
C ALA A 70 -7.50 3.79 -7.57
N VAL A 71 -7.13 4.80 -6.80
CA VAL A 71 -6.38 5.96 -7.31
C VAL A 71 -5.09 6.10 -6.53
N SER A 72 -3.97 6.04 -7.24
CA SER A 72 -2.65 6.30 -6.65
C SER A 72 -2.53 7.77 -6.27
N GLY A 73 -1.98 8.07 -5.09
CA GLY A 73 -1.80 9.44 -4.65
C GLY A 73 -0.82 9.58 -3.50
N TYR A 74 -0.78 10.80 -2.97
CA TYR A 74 0.03 11.18 -1.83
C TYR A 74 -0.88 11.73 -0.74
N ALA A 75 -0.67 11.32 0.51
CA ALA A 75 -1.38 11.89 1.64
C ALA A 75 -0.48 11.94 2.88
N GLY A 76 -0.51 13.04 3.62
CA GLY A 76 0.49 13.35 4.64
C GLY A 76 0.08 14.46 5.58
N THR A 77 0.90 14.70 6.60
CA THR A 77 0.60 15.66 7.68
C THR A 77 1.56 16.84 7.75
N ASP A 78 2.47 16.98 6.79
CA ASP A 78 3.49 18.03 6.79
C ASP A 78 3.01 19.36 6.17
N GLY A 79 1.76 19.41 5.69
CA GLY A 79 1.11 20.61 5.18
C GLY A 79 1.56 21.02 3.77
N ILE A 80 2.28 20.16 3.05
CA ILE A 80 2.56 20.40 1.63
C ILE A 80 1.29 20.14 0.81
N GLU A 81 0.81 21.20 0.14
CA GLU A 81 -0.27 21.10 -0.83
C GLU A 81 0.27 20.73 -2.22
N ASN A 82 -0.52 20.01 -3.02
CA ASN A 82 -0.15 19.55 -4.37
C ASN A 82 1.23 18.85 -4.44
N PRO A 83 1.49 17.82 -3.61
CA PRO A 83 2.70 17.00 -3.68
C PRO A 83 2.86 16.35 -5.06
N THR A 84 4.11 16.07 -5.43
CA THR A 84 4.48 15.39 -6.67
C THR A 84 5.42 14.23 -6.36
N TYR A 85 5.60 13.30 -7.29
CA TYR A 85 6.54 12.19 -7.11
C TYR A 85 7.95 12.66 -6.74
N ARG A 86 8.37 13.84 -7.22
CA ARG A 86 9.70 14.41 -6.93
C ARG A 86 9.75 15.22 -5.64
N ASN A 87 8.60 15.62 -5.09
CA ASN A 87 8.52 16.48 -3.92
C ASN A 87 7.22 16.21 -3.14
N HIS A 88 7.31 15.29 -2.18
CA HIS A 88 6.23 14.91 -1.27
C HIS A 88 6.80 14.45 0.09
N PRO A 89 7.76 15.18 0.71
CA PRO A 89 8.21 14.81 2.06
C PRO A 89 7.00 14.73 3.00
N GLY A 90 7.11 13.94 4.07
CA GLY A 90 6.01 13.77 5.05
C GLY A 90 4.74 13.10 4.52
N HIS A 91 4.63 12.83 3.23
CA HIS A 91 3.52 12.11 2.61
C HIS A 91 3.85 10.63 2.43
N PHE A 92 2.82 9.82 2.55
CA PHE A 92 2.80 8.41 2.17
C PHE A 92 2.43 8.31 0.69
N GLU A 93 2.97 7.31 -0.01
CA GLU A 93 2.31 6.76 -1.19
C GLU A 93 1.06 6.01 -0.71
N VAL A 94 -0.10 6.46 -1.19
CA VAL A 94 -1.40 5.96 -0.77
C VAL A 94 -2.24 5.57 -1.96
N VAL A 95 -3.27 4.79 -1.68
CA VAL A 95 -4.34 4.46 -2.60
C VAL A 95 -5.65 4.91 -2.00
N LEU A 96 -6.38 5.76 -2.72
CA LEU A 96 -7.79 6.06 -2.45
C LEU A 96 -8.62 5.00 -3.18
N VAL A 97 -9.31 4.17 -2.41
CA VAL A 97 -10.16 3.08 -2.90
C VAL A 97 -11.61 3.53 -2.83
N GLU A 98 -12.20 3.88 -3.97
CA GLU A 98 -13.63 4.14 -4.09
C GLU A 98 -14.38 2.80 -4.20
N TYR A 99 -15.45 2.63 -3.42
CA TYR A 99 -16.24 1.40 -3.40
C TYR A 99 -17.74 1.65 -3.26
N ASP A 100 -18.53 0.69 -3.75
CA ASP A 100 -19.98 0.66 -3.57
C ASP A 100 -20.33 -0.05 -2.24
N PRO A 101 -20.87 0.66 -1.24
CA PRO A 101 -21.21 0.08 0.06
C PRO A 101 -22.34 -0.95 0.00
N THR A 102 -23.04 -1.09 -1.14
CA THR A 102 -24.04 -2.14 -1.37
C THR A 102 -23.41 -3.46 -1.84
N LYS A 103 -22.17 -3.42 -2.33
CA LYS A 103 -21.40 -4.55 -2.89
C LYS A 103 -20.24 -5.00 -2.01
N THR A 104 -19.75 -4.14 -1.12
CA THR A 104 -18.69 -4.45 -0.17
C THR A 104 -18.80 -3.59 1.08
N SER A 105 -17.94 -3.83 2.06
CA SER A 105 -17.92 -3.10 3.33
C SER A 105 -16.51 -2.58 3.63
N TYR A 106 -16.45 -1.56 4.49
CA TYR A 106 -15.16 -1.03 4.97
C TYR A 106 -14.31 -2.14 5.59
N GLN A 107 -14.91 -3.03 6.39
CA GLN A 107 -14.22 -4.15 7.01
C GLN A 107 -13.60 -5.12 6.00
N VAL A 108 -14.30 -5.42 4.89
CA VAL A 108 -13.74 -6.24 3.80
C VAL A 108 -12.51 -5.55 3.22
N LEU A 109 -12.56 -4.24 2.96
CA LEU A 109 -11.42 -3.53 2.37
C LEU A 109 -10.25 -3.36 3.34
N ILE A 110 -10.50 -3.25 4.65
CA ILE A 110 -9.45 -3.32 5.69
C ILE A 110 -8.73 -4.67 5.63
N ASP A 111 -9.47 -5.78 5.49
CA ASP A 111 -8.88 -7.11 5.33
C ASP A 111 -7.91 -7.15 4.13
N TYR A 112 -8.34 -6.63 2.97
CA TYR A 112 -7.47 -6.52 1.79
C TYR A 112 -6.23 -5.65 2.04
N ALA A 113 -6.36 -4.53 2.77
CA ALA A 113 -5.22 -3.67 3.12
C ALA A 113 -4.18 -4.42 3.97
N TRP A 114 -4.64 -5.19 4.97
CA TRP A 114 -3.77 -6.03 5.80
C TRP A 114 -3.10 -7.14 4.99
N LYS A 115 -3.85 -7.90 4.19
CA LYS A 115 -3.31 -9.01 3.39
C LYS A 115 -2.36 -8.57 2.28
N ASN A 116 -2.38 -7.29 1.92
CA ASN A 116 -1.45 -6.70 0.97
C ASN A 116 -0.25 -6.00 1.63
N SER A 117 -0.12 -6.04 2.96
CA SER A 117 0.98 -5.42 3.70
C SER A 117 1.80 -6.47 4.47
N ASP A 118 3.08 -6.16 4.70
CA ASP A 118 3.89 -6.81 5.74
C ASP A 118 3.64 -6.09 7.07
N PRO A 119 2.88 -6.69 8.01
CA PRO A 119 2.50 -6.04 9.24
C PRO A 119 3.66 -5.87 10.21
N PHE A 120 4.84 -6.43 9.93
CA PHE A 120 6.00 -6.35 10.81
C PHE A 120 7.02 -5.30 10.37
N ASN A 121 6.78 -4.61 9.25
CA ASN A 121 7.71 -3.63 8.70
C ASN A 121 7.11 -2.22 8.64
N GLY A 122 7.41 -1.41 9.67
CA GLY A 122 6.97 -0.01 9.75
C GLY A 122 7.90 1.01 9.09
N ASN A 123 8.99 0.58 8.44
CA ASN A 123 10.01 1.48 7.87
C ASN A 123 9.95 1.57 6.34
N GLY A 124 8.99 0.89 5.74
CA GLY A 124 8.89 0.64 4.32
C GLY A 124 8.21 -0.70 4.08
N GLN A 125 7.89 -1.01 2.84
CA GLN A 125 7.25 -2.28 2.49
C GLN A 125 8.11 -2.97 1.44
N PHE A 126 8.44 -4.24 1.69
CA PHE A 126 9.24 -5.08 0.81
C PHE A 126 10.64 -4.49 0.54
N CYS A 127 10.93 -4.09 -0.70
CA CYS A 127 12.20 -3.48 -1.09
C CYS A 127 12.14 -1.94 -1.08
N ASP A 128 10.96 -1.34 -0.91
CA ASP A 128 10.80 0.11 -0.88
C ASP A 128 10.92 0.60 0.56
N TYR A 129 11.97 1.36 0.83
CA TYR A 129 12.26 1.90 2.16
C TYR A 129 12.11 3.41 2.18
N GLY A 130 11.63 3.93 3.30
CA GLY A 130 11.51 5.35 3.52
C GLY A 130 10.10 5.76 3.96
N PRO A 131 9.93 7.04 4.33
CA PRO A 131 8.67 7.56 4.88
C PRO A 131 7.49 7.36 3.93
N SER A 132 7.69 7.56 2.62
CA SER A 132 6.63 7.41 1.62
C SER A 132 6.09 5.98 1.53
N TYR A 133 6.90 4.97 1.85
CA TYR A 133 6.54 3.56 1.68
C TYR A 133 6.08 2.89 2.98
N LYS A 134 5.90 3.65 4.06
CA LYS A 134 5.41 3.11 5.32
C LYS A 134 3.96 2.65 5.15
N PRO A 135 3.55 1.56 5.81
CA PRO A 135 2.15 1.17 5.82
C PRO A 135 1.35 2.10 6.74
N ALA A 136 0.07 2.28 6.43
CA ALA A 136 -0.91 2.96 7.29
C ALA A 136 -2.33 2.70 6.79
N ILE A 137 -3.30 2.73 7.70
CA ILE A 137 -4.73 2.79 7.39
C ILE A 137 -5.24 4.13 7.90
N PHE A 138 -5.94 4.86 7.05
CA PHE A 138 -6.46 6.18 7.37
C PHE A 138 -7.98 6.12 7.57
N TYR A 139 -8.46 6.60 8.72
CA TYR A 139 -9.89 6.62 9.06
C TYR A 139 -10.46 8.03 8.94
N ASP A 140 -11.67 8.14 8.39
CA ASP A 140 -12.40 9.41 8.23
C ASP A 140 -13.20 9.79 9.48
N ASN A 141 -13.63 8.80 10.26
CA ASN A 141 -14.52 8.99 11.40
C ASN A 141 -14.32 7.90 12.47
N ASP A 142 -15.00 8.06 13.61
CA ASP A 142 -14.88 7.13 14.74
C ASP A 142 -15.40 5.71 14.41
N GLU A 143 -16.43 5.58 13.55
CA GLU A 143 -16.96 4.27 13.15
C GLU A 143 -15.92 3.47 12.36
N GLU A 144 -15.24 4.11 11.41
CA GLU A 144 -14.14 3.49 10.65
C GLU A 144 -12.96 3.11 11.56
N ARG A 145 -12.60 3.99 12.51
CA ARG A 145 -11.55 3.68 13.50
C ARG A 145 -11.91 2.43 14.29
N GLU A 146 -13.12 2.36 14.84
CA GLU A 146 -13.58 1.22 15.63
C GLU A 146 -13.66 -0.08 14.81
N ILE A 147 -14.07 -0.01 13.55
CA ILE A 147 -14.05 -1.19 12.65
C ILE A 147 -12.61 -1.67 12.42
N ALA A 148 -11.68 -0.75 12.14
CA ALA A 148 -10.28 -1.10 11.89
C ALA A 148 -9.58 -1.66 13.14
N GLU A 149 -9.85 -1.10 14.32
CA GLU A 149 -9.35 -1.62 15.61
C GLU A 149 -9.91 -3.01 15.91
N ARG A 150 -11.23 -3.20 15.76
CA ARG A 150 -11.86 -4.52 15.97
C ARG A 150 -11.34 -5.56 15.00
N TYR A 151 -11.07 -5.20 13.74
CA TYR A 151 -10.50 -6.15 12.78
C TYR A 151 -9.17 -6.74 13.28
N VAL A 152 -8.31 -5.95 13.93
CA VAL A 152 -7.06 -6.48 14.52
C VAL A 152 -7.35 -7.45 15.66
N GLN A 153 -8.26 -7.07 16.56
CA GLN A 153 -8.55 -7.82 17.79
C GLN A 153 -9.39 -9.09 17.56
N GLU A 154 -10.31 -9.04 16.60
CA GLU A 154 -11.29 -10.09 16.34
C GLU A 154 -10.91 -10.98 15.15
N THR A 155 -10.03 -10.50 14.25
CA THR A 155 -9.61 -11.26 13.06
C THR A 155 -8.11 -11.53 13.04
N VAL A 156 -7.25 -10.52 13.11
CA VAL A 156 -5.79 -10.72 12.92
C VAL A 156 -5.19 -11.53 14.07
N LEU A 157 -5.30 -11.07 15.31
CA LEU A 157 -4.66 -11.74 16.45
C LEU A 157 -5.22 -13.16 16.71
N PRO A 158 -6.54 -13.42 16.60
CA PRO A 158 -7.06 -14.78 16.77
C PRO A 158 -6.62 -15.75 15.68
N ASN A 159 -6.51 -15.31 14.42
CA ASN A 159 -6.10 -16.16 13.30
C ASN A 159 -4.58 -16.42 13.29
N TYR A 160 -3.78 -15.56 13.93
CA TYR A 160 -2.33 -15.67 14.01
C TYR A 160 -1.84 -15.61 15.47
N PRO A 161 -2.09 -16.67 16.27
CA PRO A 161 -1.92 -16.65 17.73
C PRO A 161 -0.48 -16.44 18.22
N THR A 162 0.52 -16.58 17.35
CA THR A 162 1.92 -16.29 17.65
C THR A 162 2.26 -14.80 17.54
N TRP A 163 1.42 -14.01 16.88
CA TRP A 163 1.62 -12.58 16.69
C TRP A 163 1.21 -11.83 17.95
N LYS A 164 1.86 -10.70 18.20
CA LYS A 164 1.52 -9.82 19.32
C LYS A 164 1.19 -8.46 18.74
N GLU A 165 0.18 -7.82 19.28
CA GLU A 165 -0.28 -6.50 18.84
C GLU A 165 0.86 -5.48 18.76
N LYS A 166 1.74 -5.45 19.76
CA LYS A 166 2.90 -4.55 19.82
C LYS A 166 3.93 -4.75 18.69
N ASP A 167 3.88 -5.88 18.00
CA ASP A 167 4.78 -6.22 16.90
C ASP A 167 4.16 -5.82 15.54
N LEU A 168 2.87 -5.45 15.52
CA LEU A 168 2.16 -4.96 14.33
C LEU A 168 2.47 -3.47 14.13
N GLN A 169 2.94 -3.14 12.94
CA GLN A 169 3.51 -1.84 12.56
C GLN A 169 2.68 -1.11 11.50
N ILE A 170 1.39 -1.45 11.37
CA ILE A 170 0.42 -0.75 10.52
C ILE A 170 -0.40 0.17 11.44
N PRO A 171 -0.07 1.47 11.53
CA PRO A 171 -0.81 2.40 12.35
C PRO A 171 -2.18 2.72 11.76
N LEU A 172 -3.14 2.98 12.64
CA LEU A 172 -4.40 3.66 12.31
C LEU A 172 -4.20 5.16 12.52
N LEU A 173 -4.39 5.96 11.48
CA LEU A 173 -4.16 7.40 11.51
C LEU A 173 -5.43 8.16 11.08
N PRO A 174 -5.70 9.36 11.62
CA PRO A 174 -6.73 10.23 11.06
C PRO A 174 -6.45 10.52 9.59
N ARG A 175 -7.49 10.54 8.74
CA ARG A 175 -7.33 10.80 7.31
C ARG A 175 -6.80 12.22 7.03
N PRO A 176 -5.64 12.36 6.35
CA PRO A 176 -5.19 13.63 5.80
C PRO A 176 -5.81 13.89 4.42
N THR A 177 -5.61 15.10 3.88
CA THR A 177 -5.99 15.40 2.49
C THR A 177 -5.28 14.46 1.52
N PHE A 178 -6.05 13.91 0.59
CA PHE A 178 -5.54 13.13 -0.53
C PHE A 178 -5.24 14.02 -1.74
N TRP A 179 -4.07 13.78 -2.34
CA TRP A 179 -3.64 14.42 -3.57
C TRP A 179 -3.38 13.35 -4.64
N THR A 180 -4.08 13.45 -5.76
CA THR A 180 -3.98 12.51 -6.87
C THR A 180 -2.58 12.54 -7.48
N ALA A 181 -1.94 11.38 -7.60
CA ALA A 181 -0.64 11.27 -8.25
C ALA A 181 -0.75 11.49 -9.76
N GLU A 182 0.38 11.78 -10.38
CA GLU A 182 0.48 12.04 -11.81
C GLU A 182 -0.10 10.90 -12.67
N THR A 183 -0.67 11.24 -13.83
CA THR A 183 -1.42 10.28 -14.69
C THR A 183 -0.60 9.08 -15.17
N TYR A 184 0.73 9.16 -15.15
CA TYR A 184 1.62 8.06 -15.50
C TYR A 184 1.76 7.02 -14.37
N HIS A 185 1.41 7.38 -13.12
CA HIS A 185 1.32 6.44 -12.00
C HIS A 185 0.00 5.69 -11.98
N GLN A 186 -1.08 6.29 -12.49
CA GLN A 186 -2.40 5.66 -12.52
C GLN A 186 -2.42 4.47 -13.49
N ASN A 187 -3.01 3.36 -13.06
CA ASN A 187 -3.14 2.08 -13.76
C ASN A 187 -1.78 1.56 -14.25
N TYR A 188 -0.72 1.76 -13.48
CA TYR A 188 0.64 1.41 -13.92
C TYR A 188 0.77 -0.08 -14.22
N TYR A 189 0.13 -0.93 -13.42
CA TYR A 189 0.13 -2.39 -13.61
C TYR A 189 -0.53 -2.82 -14.93
N ILE A 190 -1.48 -2.04 -15.45
CA ILE A 190 -2.14 -2.26 -16.75
C ILE A 190 -1.29 -1.69 -17.89
N LYS A 191 -0.77 -0.48 -17.72
CA LYS A 191 -0.05 0.26 -18.76
C LYS A 191 1.36 -0.30 -19.02
N ASN A 192 2.00 -0.85 -17.99
CA ASN A 192 3.38 -1.35 -18.03
C ASN A 192 3.51 -2.73 -17.35
N PRO A 193 2.77 -3.76 -17.80
CA PRO A 193 2.64 -5.03 -17.07
C PRO A 193 3.97 -5.78 -16.90
N GLY A 194 4.87 -5.71 -17.88
CA GLY A 194 6.19 -6.34 -17.81
C GLY A 194 7.10 -5.73 -16.74
N ASP A 195 7.26 -4.40 -16.77
CA ASP A 195 8.09 -3.66 -15.80
C ASP A 195 7.50 -3.75 -14.40
N TYR A 196 6.18 -3.60 -14.29
CA TYR A 196 5.45 -3.78 -13.05
C TYR A 196 5.63 -5.19 -12.48
N GLY A 197 5.44 -6.23 -13.30
CA GLY A 197 5.60 -7.61 -12.89
C GLY A 197 7.03 -7.93 -12.46
N TYR A 198 8.04 -7.44 -13.20
CA TYR A 198 9.44 -7.55 -12.79
C TYR A 198 9.66 -6.89 -11.43
N TYR A 199 9.24 -5.63 -11.27
CA TYR A 199 9.37 -4.86 -10.04
C TYR A 199 8.73 -5.59 -8.86
N LYS A 200 7.43 -5.95 -8.95
CA LYS A 200 6.68 -6.61 -7.88
C LYS A 200 7.38 -7.89 -7.40
N ASN A 201 7.89 -8.69 -8.33
CA ASN A 201 8.56 -9.95 -8.00
C ASN A 201 10.00 -9.76 -7.50
N ALA A 202 10.80 -8.90 -8.15
CA ALA A 202 12.17 -8.61 -7.74
C ALA A 202 12.24 -7.93 -6.36
N CYS A 203 11.20 -7.16 -6.02
CA CYS A 203 11.01 -6.57 -4.70
C CYS A 203 10.71 -7.60 -3.61
N GLY A 204 10.44 -8.86 -3.98
CA GLY A 204 10.12 -9.94 -3.06
C GLY A 204 8.72 -9.89 -2.47
N ARG A 205 7.85 -8.98 -2.94
CA ARG A 205 6.50 -8.76 -2.39
C ARG A 205 5.65 -10.04 -2.33
N PRO A 206 5.48 -10.80 -3.44
CA PRO A 206 4.72 -12.05 -3.40
C PRO A 206 5.28 -13.07 -2.42
N GLN A 207 6.61 -13.23 -2.36
CA GLN A 207 7.23 -14.19 -1.46
C GLN A 207 7.03 -13.79 0.00
N ARG A 208 7.26 -12.51 0.33
CA ARG A 208 7.10 -12.01 1.69
C ARG A 208 5.66 -12.14 2.18
N LEU A 209 4.68 -11.82 1.34
CA LEU A 209 3.26 -11.97 1.73
C LEU A 209 2.88 -13.44 1.95
N LYS A 210 3.42 -14.38 1.16
CA LYS A 210 3.26 -15.83 1.42
C LYS A 210 3.90 -16.26 2.73
N ASP A 211 5.08 -15.73 3.06
CA ASP A 211 5.78 -16.05 4.30
C ASP A 211 5.04 -15.52 5.54
N VAL A 212 4.43 -14.34 5.42
CA VAL A 212 3.65 -13.71 6.50
C VAL A 212 2.29 -14.37 6.66
N TRP A 213 1.51 -14.43 5.59
CA TRP A 213 0.09 -14.76 5.66
C TRP A 213 -0.22 -16.24 5.39
N GLY A 214 0.73 -16.97 4.78
CA GLY A 214 0.53 -18.31 4.24
C GLY A 214 0.13 -18.29 2.77
N LYS A 215 0.45 -19.36 2.03
CA LYS A 215 0.19 -19.45 0.59
C LYS A 215 -1.31 -19.41 0.27
N ASP A 216 -2.13 -20.16 0.98
CA ASP A 216 -3.56 -20.27 0.68
C ASP A 216 -4.26 -18.93 0.92
N VAL A 217 -3.86 -18.22 1.98
CA VAL A 217 -4.32 -16.85 2.22
C VAL A 217 -3.82 -15.93 1.12
N TYR A 218 -2.53 -15.96 0.77
CA TYR A 218 -2.02 -15.14 -0.34
C TYR A 218 -2.84 -15.32 -1.61
N ASP A 219 -3.13 -16.57 -2.00
CA ASP A 219 -3.87 -16.86 -3.22
C ASP A 219 -5.28 -16.25 -3.21
N CYS A 220 -5.95 -16.19 -2.05
CA CYS A 220 -7.28 -15.56 -1.95
C CYS A 220 -7.33 -14.05 -2.15
N TYR A 221 -6.24 -13.33 -1.89
CA TYR A 221 -6.21 -11.86 -1.99
C TYR A 221 -5.36 -11.37 -3.17
N HIS A 222 -4.80 -12.30 -3.95
CA HIS A 222 -3.88 -11.98 -5.06
C HIS A 222 -4.10 -12.83 -6.31
N ASN A 223 -5.04 -13.78 -6.29
CA ASN A 223 -5.47 -14.56 -7.45
C ASN A 223 -7.00 -14.54 -7.54
N LEU A 224 -7.56 -14.74 -8.73
CA LEU A 224 -9.01 -14.77 -8.98
C LEU A 224 -9.66 -16.12 -8.63
N GLU A 225 -9.31 -16.70 -7.48
CA GLU A 225 -9.83 -18.01 -7.04
C GLU A 225 -11.28 -17.87 -6.53
N PRO A 226 -12.30 -18.47 -7.18
CA PRO A 226 -13.71 -18.23 -6.87
C PRO A 226 -14.11 -18.52 -5.42
N SER A 227 -13.49 -19.53 -4.79
CA SER A 227 -13.80 -19.93 -3.40
C SER A 227 -13.46 -18.83 -2.38
N CYS A 228 -12.62 -17.87 -2.75
CA CYS A 228 -12.21 -16.78 -1.87
C CYS A 228 -13.24 -15.65 -1.79
N PHE A 229 -14.32 -15.73 -2.58
CA PHE A 229 -15.33 -14.69 -2.72
C PHE A 229 -16.72 -15.08 -2.17
N GLU A 230 -16.83 -16.23 -1.49
CA GLU A 230 -18.13 -16.79 -1.07
C GLU A 230 -18.83 -16.01 0.06
N ASN A 231 -18.09 -15.21 0.83
CA ASN A 231 -18.60 -14.56 2.05
C ASN A 231 -18.38 -13.04 2.07
N VAL A 232 -18.42 -12.39 0.91
CA VAL A 232 -18.31 -10.92 0.83
C VAL A 232 -19.53 -10.27 1.47
N THR A 233 -19.32 -9.34 2.39
CA THR A 233 -20.40 -8.61 3.06
C THR A 233 -20.44 -7.15 2.64
N ASN A 234 -21.64 -6.62 2.47
CA ASN A 234 -21.86 -5.19 2.23
C ASN A 234 -21.91 -4.38 3.52
N ALA A 235 -22.03 -3.05 3.43
CA ALA A 235 -22.05 -2.16 4.60
C ALA A 235 -23.21 -2.43 5.58
N SER A 236 -24.28 -3.11 5.15
CA SER A 236 -25.38 -3.55 6.01
C SER A 236 -25.14 -4.90 6.69
N GLY A 237 -23.99 -5.54 6.45
CA GLY A 237 -23.64 -6.86 6.96
C GLY A 237 -24.28 -8.03 6.20
N ASN A 238 -24.93 -7.78 5.07
CA ASN A 238 -25.52 -8.85 4.24
C ASN A 238 -24.45 -9.47 3.34
N VAL A 239 -24.48 -10.80 3.19
CA VAL A 239 -23.66 -11.50 2.19
C VAL A 239 -24.16 -11.13 0.80
N VAL A 240 -23.25 -10.74 -0.09
CA VAL A 240 -23.53 -10.32 -1.46
C VAL A 240 -22.61 -11.03 -2.44
N GLU A 241 -23.04 -11.11 -3.70
CA GLU A 241 -22.18 -11.62 -4.78
C GLU A 241 -20.99 -10.68 -4.98
N ALA A 242 -19.80 -11.27 -5.11
CA ALA A 242 -18.58 -10.52 -5.34
C ALA A 242 -18.54 -9.96 -6.77
N GLU A 243 -18.41 -8.64 -6.87
CA GLU A 243 -18.22 -7.94 -8.14
C GLU A 243 -16.80 -7.37 -8.18
N LEU A 244 -16.00 -7.79 -9.15
CA LEU A 244 -14.59 -7.39 -9.29
C LEU A 244 -14.40 -6.35 -10.39
N ASN A 245 -13.48 -5.40 -10.15
CA ASN A 245 -13.12 -4.36 -11.11
C ASN A 245 -11.77 -4.65 -11.76
N THR A 246 -11.70 -5.75 -12.53
CA THR A 246 -10.44 -6.15 -13.17
C THR A 246 -9.95 -5.18 -14.25
N LYS A 247 -10.80 -4.24 -14.69
CA LYS A 247 -10.56 -3.31 -15.80
C LYS A 247 -10.11 -3.99 -17.10
N GLY A 248 -10.42 -5.28 -17.26
CA GLY A 248 -9.93 -6.09 -18.38
C GLY A 248 -8.42 -6.28 -18.40
N ALA A 249 -7.72 -6.02 -17.29
CA ALA A 249 -6.29 -6.21 -17.19
C ALA A 249 -5.95 -7.71 -17.23
N GLU A 250 -5.00 -8.06 -18.09
CA GLU A 250 -4.43 -9.41 -18.12
C GLU A 250 -3.65 -9.68 -16.82
N GLU A 251 -3.57 -10.94 -16.40
CA GLU A 251 -2.68 -11.35 -15.30
C GLU A 251 -1.27 -10.83 -15.60
N PRO A 252 -0.62 -10.08 -14.70
CA PRO A 252 0.73 -9.56 -14.98
C PRO A 252 1.70 -10.73 -15.00
N GLU A 253 1.93 -11.27 -16.21
CA GLU A 253 3.06 -12.13 -16.49
C GLU A 253 4.31 -11.27 -16.33
N ALA A 254 4.91 -11.33 -15.14
CA ALA A 254 6.23 -10.79 -14.96
C ALA A 254 7.12 -11.38 -16.05
N ALA A 255 7.81 -10.51 -16.78
CA ALA A 255 8.83 -10.89 -17.76
C ALA A 255 10.08 -11.51 -17.08
N LEU A 256 9.89 -12.21 -15.95
CA LEU A 256 10.87 -13.11 -15.39
C LEU A 256 10.81 -14.38 -16.24
N LEU A 257 11.82 -14.52 -17.10
CA LEU A 257 12.06 -15.76 -17.84
C LEU A 257 11.78 -16.97 -16.92
N PRO A 258 10.84 -17.86 -17.28
CA PRO A 258 10.49 -19.01 -16.46
C PRO A 258 11.73 -19.78 -16.00
N ARG A 259 11.73 -20.40 -14.80
CA ARG A 259 12.92 -21.06 -14.20
C ARG A 259 13.70 -21.96 -15.18
N LYS A 260 13.02 -22.61 -16.13
CA LYS A 260 13.63 -23.40 -17.22
C LYS A 260 14.64 -22.60 -18.07
N TYR A 261 14.38 -21.32 -18.35
CA TYR A 261 15.26 -20.45 -19.10
C TYR A 261 16.47 -20.00 -18.28
N TRP A 262 16.35 -19.81 -16.97
CA TRP A 262 17.51 -19.58 -16.10
C TRP A 262 18.45 -20.78 -16.03
N ILE A 263 17.89 -22.00 -16.02
CA ILE A 263 18.67 -23.24 -16.14
C ILE A 263 19.39 -23.26 -17.50
N THR A 264 18.70 -22.92 -18.59
CA THR A 264 19.31 -22.85 -19.93
C THR A 264 20.41 -21.78 -20.01
N ILE A 265 20.17 -20.57 -19.49
CA ILE A 265 21.17 -19.48 -19.45
C ILE A 265 22.38 -19.90 -18.62
N GLY A 266 22.17 -20.54 -17.46
CA GLY A 266 23.24 -21.08 -16.63
C GLY A 266 24.06 -22.16 -17.34
N ALA A 267 23.39 -23.08 -18.07
CA ALA A 267 24.06 -24.12 -18.84
C ALA A 267 24.88 -23.53 -20.01
N ILE A 268 24.33 -22.56 -20.74
CA ILE A 268 25.03 -21.85 -21.81
C ILE A 268 26.23 -21.08 -21.24
N GLY A 269 26.05 -20.35 -20.14
CA GLY A 269 27.13 -19.63 -19.47
C GLY A 269 28.26 -20.57 -19.03
N THR A 270 27.91 -21.72 -18.44
CA THR A 270 28.89 -22.74 -18.05
C THR A 270 29.64 -23.31 -19.25
N ALA A 271 28.94 -23.62 -20.35
CA ALA A 271 29.55 -24.10 -21.58
C ALA A 271 30.53 -23.08 -22.19
N LEU A 272 30.16 -21.80 -22.21
CA LEU A 272 31.03 -20.72 -22.68
C LEU A 272 32.31 -20.60 -21.85
N VAL A 273 32.20 -20.70 -20.52
CA VAL A 273 33.36 -20.69 -19.61
C VAL A 273 34.28 -21.89 -19.89
N VAL A 274 33.72 -23.10 -20.07
CA VAL A 274 34.50 -24.30 -20.38
C VAL A 274 35.25 -24.17 -21.71
N ILE A 275 34.59 -23.62 -22.74
CA ILE A 275 35.21 -23.36 -24.04
C ILE A 275 36.37 -22.36 -23.89
N MET A 276 36.14 -21.27 -23.16
CA MET A 276 37.15 -20.24 -22.94
C MET A 276 38.38 -20.78 -22.19
N VAL A 277 38.17 -21.56 -21.13
CA VAL A 277 39.24 -22.23 -20.37
C VAL A 277 39.99 -23.24 -21.26
N SER A 278 39.28 -24.04 -22.05
CA SER A 278 39.90 -25.01 -22.96
C SER A 278 40.79 -24.31 -24.00
N PHE A 279 40.33 -23.19 -24.56
CA PHE A 279 41.11 -22.40 -25.50
C PHE A 279 42.38 -21.82 -24.85
N LEU A 280 42.29 -21.32 -23.62
CA LEU A 280 43.44 -20.84 -22.85
C LEU A 280 44.46 -21.95 -22.56
N VAL A 281 44.00 -23.16 -22.22
CA VAL A 281 44.88 -24.32 -22.00
C VAL A 281 45.61 -24.73 -23.28
N VAL A 282 44.90 -24.78 -24.41
CA VAL A 282 45.50 -25.11 -25.72
C VAL A 282 46.52 -24.05 -26.12
N LYS A 283 46.19 -22.76 -25.95
CA LYS A 283 47.11 -21.66 -26.24
C LYS A 283 48.39 -21.75 -25.39
N LYS A 284 48.26 -21.97 -24.07
CA LYS A 284 49.40 -22.12 -23.16
C LYS A 284 50.29 -23.31 -23.55
N ARG A 285 49.71 -24.47 -23.86
CA ARG A 285 50.47 -25.63 -24.36
C ARG A 285 51.22 -25.33 -25.66
N GLY A 286 50.62 -24.55 -26.56
CA GLY A 286 51.28 -24.10 -27.78
C GLY A 286 52.48 -23.19 -27.53
N GLU A 287 52.39 -22.29 -26.56
CA GLU A 287 53.49 -21.41 -26.13
C GLU A 287 54.61 -22.22 -25.45
N ASP A 288 54.26 -23.14 -24.54
CA ASP A 288 55.22 -24.02 -23.85
C ASP A 288 55.99 -24.90 -24.85
N ASN A 289 55.30 -25.46 -25.86
CA ASN A 289 55.95 -26.27 -26.90
C ASN A 289 56.90 -25.44 -27.78
N LYS A 290 56.51 -24.22 -28.16
CA LYS A 290 57.40 -23.29 -28.90
C LYS A 290 58.63 -22.91 -28.07
N SER A 291 58.46 -22.73 -26.76
CA SER A 291 59.58 -22.45 -25.84
C SER A 291 60.52 -23.64 -25.69
N LYS A 292 60.02 -24.88 -25.68
CA LYS A 292 60.87 -26.08 -25.63
C LYS A 292 61.65 -26.26 -26.92
N GLN A 293 61.01 -26.08 -28.07
CA GLN A 293 61.64 -26.21 -29.37
C GLN A 293 62.74 -25.16 -29.60
N SER A 294 62.58 -23.93 -29.09
CA SER A 294 63.62 -22.90 -29.17
C SER A 294 64.80 -23.12 -28.23
N MET A 295 64.64 -23.97 -27.21
CA MET A 295 65.68 -24.31 -26.24
C MET A 295 66.52 -25.50 -26.71
N GLU A 296 65.97 -26.42 -27.51
CA GLU A 296 66.70 -27.53 -28.15
C GLU A 296 67.51 -27.10 -29.39
N LEU A 297 67.24 -25.91 -29.94
CA LEU A 297 67.94 -25.33 -31.09
C LEU A 297 69.12 -24.42 -30.72
N LYS A 298 69.52 -24.37 -29.44
CA LYS A 298 70.70 -23.65 -28.92
C LYS A 298 71.68 -24.62 -28.31
#